data_AF-A0A0C5A9C7-F1
#
_entry.id   AF-A0A0C5A9C7-F1
#
_cell.length_a   1.000
_cell.length_b   1.000
_cell.length_c   1.000
_cell.angle_alpha   90.00
_cell.angle_beta   90.00
_cell.angle_gamma   90.00
#
_symmetry.space_group_name_H-M   'P 1'
#
loop_
_entity.id
_entity.type
_entity.pdbx_description
1 polymer ?
#
loop_
_entity_poly.entity_id
_entity_poly.type
_entity_poly.pdbx_seq_one_letter_code
_entity_poly.pdbx_strand_id
1 'polypeptide(L)'
;VGLSETAAAAQGIDTDSRMLTLDNVPRALANFNTDGFIKLVAEQDSGRLLGAQVLAAEGGEIIQTAALAIRNCMTVQDLAGQL
;
A
#
# COMPACT_ATOMS: atom_id res chain seq x y z
N VAL A 1 7.75 -1.24 -2.76
CA VAL A 1 8.55 -0.02 -2.53
C VAL A 1 8.45 0.39 -1.07
N GLY A 2 9.42 1.13 -0.54
CA GLY A 2 9.45 1.49 0.89
C GLY A 2 9.75 0.30 1.80
N LEU A 3 9.29 0.37 3.05
CA LEU A 3 9.55 -0.63 4.09
C LEU A 3 8.49 -1.75 4.11
N SER A 4 8.92 -2.98 4.37
CA SER A 4 8.03 -4.05 4.88
C SER A 4 7.81 -3.89 6.40
N GLU A 5 6.84 -4.60 6.99
CA GLU A 5 6.71 -4.61 8.46
C GLU A 5 7.98 -5.15 9.12
N THR A 6 8.59 -6.19 8.54
CA THR A 6 9.83 -6.77 9.07
C THR A 6 11.00 -5.78 9.04
N ALA A 7 11.12 -4.98 7.98
CA ALA A 7 12.15 -3.96 7.86
C ALA A 7 11.88 -2.76 8.78
N ALA A 8 10.61 -2.40 8.99
CA ALA A 8 10.21 -1.34 9.92
C ALA A 8 10.42 -1.76 11.38
N ALA A 9 10.04 -2.99 11.74
CA ALA A 9 10.27 -3.56 13.07
C ALA A 9 11.77 -3.66 13.40
N ALA A 10 12.61 -4.01 12.42
CA ALA A 10 14.07 -3.99 12.59
C ALA A 10 14.64 -2.59 12.86
N GLN A 11 13.89 -1.53 12.55
CA GLN A 11 14.22 -0.14 12.86
C GLN A 11 13.52 0.38 14.14
N GLY A 12 12.80 -0.48 14.86
CA GLY A 12 12.04 -0.11 16.06
C GLY A 12 10.80 0.73 15.76
N ILE A 13 10.25 0.63 14.55
CA ILE A 13 9.03 1.34 14.14
C ILE A 13 7.84 0.38 14.28
N ASP A 14 6.88 0.75 15.12
CA ASP A 14 5.61 0.06 15.21
C ASP A 14 4.74 0.37 13.99
N THR A 15 4.17 -0.66 13.38
CA THR A 15 3.45 -0.54 12.11
C THR A 15 2.06 -1.10 12.17
N ASP A 16 1.14 -0.42 11.49
CA ASP A 16 -0.15 -0.96 11.10
C ASP A 16 -0.13 -1.32 9.61
N SER A 17 -0.36 -2.60 9.29
CA SER A 17 -0.35 -3.09 7.91
C SER A 17 -1.71 -3.67 7.52
N ARG A 18 -2.10 -3.44 6.27
CA ARG A 18 -3.36 -3.96 5.71
C ARG A 18 -3.12 -4.50 4.32
N MET A 19 -3.72 -5.64 4.04
CA MET A 19 -3.73 -6.27 2.73
C MET A 19 -5.16 -6.29 2.19
N LEU A 20 -5.31 -5.90 0.93
CA LEU A 20 -6.53 -5.98 0.14
C LEU A 20 -6.29 -6.93 -1.02
N THR A 21 -7.03 -8.03 -1.07
CA THR A 21 -7.01 -8.97 -2.19
C THR A 21 -7.80 -8.40 -3.38
N LEU A 22 -7.40 -8.71 -4.62
CA LEU A 22 -7.99 -8.08 -5.81
C LEU A 22 -9.44 -8.49 -6.10
N ASP A 23 -9.93 -9.57 -5.50
CA ASP A 23 -11.36 -9.92 -5.48
C ASP A 23 -12.23 -8.87 -4.76
N ASN A 24 -11.62 -7.96 -3.98
CA ASN A 24 -12.29 -6.80 -3.39
C ASN A 24 -12.14 -5.51 -4.21
N VAL A 25 -11.49 -5.57 -5.39
CA VAL A 25 -11.25 -4.41 -6.25
C VAL A 25 -12.24 -4.43 -7.44
N PRO A 26 -13.17 -3.46 -7.56
CA PRO A 26 -14.19 -3.46 -8.60
C PRO A 26 -13.66 -3.56 -10.04
N ARG A 27 -12.51 -2.93 -10.32
CA ARG A 27 -11.87 -3.00 -11.64
C ARG A 27 -11.36 -4.41 -11.95
N ALA A 28 -10.73 -5.07 -10.97
CA ALA A 28 -10.23 -6.44 -11.11
C ALA A 28 -11.39 -7.44 -11.35
N LEU A 29 -12.50 -7.26 -10.63
CA LEU A 29 -13.74 -8.02 -10.87
C LEU A 29 -14.27 -7.80 -12.31
N ALA A 30 -14.36 -6.55 -12.75
CA ALA A 30 -14.84 -6.22 -14.10
C ALA A 30 -13.92 -6.76 -15.21
N ASN A 31 -12.62 -6.86 -14.94
CA ASN A 31 -11.62 -7.39 -15.86
C ASN A 31 -11.47 -8.92 -15.77
N PHE A 32 -12.20 -9.60 -14.89
CA PHE A 32 -12.04 -11.03 -14.58
C PHE A 32 -10.61 -11.42 -14.20
N ASN A 33 -9.86 -10.51 -13.58
CA ASN A 33 -8.47 -10.69 -13.19
C ASN A 33 -8.31 -10.33 -11.72
N THR A 34 -8.60 -11.30 -10.85
CA THR A 34 -8.67 -11.10 -9.38
C THR A 34 -7.51 -11.73 -8.62
N ASP A 35 -6.51 -12.25 -9.35
CA ASP A 35 -5.33 -12.86 -8.74
C ASP A 35 -4.39 -11.78 -8.21
N GLY A 36 -4.10 -11.84 -6.90
CA GLY A 36 -3.10 -11.00 -6.26
C GLY A 36 -3.65 -10.09 -5.16
N PHE A 37 -2.87 -9.08 -4.80
CA PHE A 37 -3.15 -8.21 -3.66
C PHE A 37 -2.43 -6.85 -3.73
N ILE A 38 -2.93 -5.92 -2.93
CA ILE A 38 -2.28 -4.67 -2.55
C ILE A 38 -2.07 -4.69 -1.05
N LYS A 39 -0.84 -4.47 -0.59
CA LYS A 39 -0.51 -4.36 0.84
C LYS A 39 0.12 -3.01 1.11
N LEU A 40 -0.36 -2.33 2.14
CA LEU A 40 0.19 -1.08 2.66
C LEU A 40 0.76 -1.30 4.05
N VAL A 41 1.85 -0.59 4.35
CA VAL A 41 2.50 -0.56 5.66
C VAL A 41 2.56 0.89 6.10
N ALA A 42 1.95 1.21 7.23
CA ALA A 42 1.95 2.53 7.83
C ALA A 42 2.53 2.50 9.24
N GLU A 43 3.08 3.63 9.68
CA GLU A 43 3.50 3.84 11.06
C GLU A 43 2.26 3.92 11.96
N GLN A 44 2.24 3.18 13.07
CA GLN A 44 1.03 2.99 13.87
C GLN A 44 0.51 4.29 14.49
N ASP A 45 1.40 5.15 14.99
CA ASP A 45 1.01 6.36 15.71
C ASP A 45 0.60 7.51 14.78
N SER A 46 1.35 7.70 13.68
CA SER A 46 1.15 8.84 12.78
C SER A 46 0.27 8.52 11.57
N GLY A 47 0.08 7.24 11.25
CA GLY A 47 -0.54 6.81 10.00
C GLY A 47 0.30 7.09 8.76
N ARG A 48 1.56 7.53 8.92
CA ARG A 48 2.46 7.83 7.79
C ARG A 48 2.72 6.57 6.97
N LEU A 49 2.57 6.66 5.66
CA LEU A 49 2.80 5.54 4.75
C LEU A 49 4.31 5.25 4.66
N LEU A 50 4.71 4.05 5.05
CA LEU A 50 6.11 3.60 5.07
C LEU A 50 6.46 2.73 3.86
N GLY A 51 5.48 1.98 3.34
CA GLY A 51 5.72 1.04 2.27
C GLY A 51 4.46 0.49 1.63
N ALA A 52 4.65 -0.10 0.46
CA ALA A 52 3.62 -0.78 -0.30
C ALA A 52 4.19 -1.98 -1.06
N GLN A 53 3.44 -3.07 -1.10
CA GLN A 53 3.66 -4.22 -1.98
C GLN A 53 2.42 -4.41 -2.85
N VAL A 54 2.62 -4.64 -4.15
CA VAL A 54 1.53 -4.87 -5.10
C VAL A 54 1.89 -6.08 -5.95
N LEU A 55 0.99 -7.05 -5.97
CA LEU A 55 1.01 -8.18 -6.89
C LEU A 55 -0.30 -8.12 -7.66
N ALA A 56 -0.24 -7.63 -8.90
CA ALA A 56 -1.39 -7.44 -9.79
C ALA A 56 -0.88 -7.30 -11.22
N ALA A 57 -1.73 -7.53 -12.23
CA ALA A 57 -1.36 -7.29 -13.63
C ALA A 57 -0.98 -5.81 -13.88
N GLU A 58 -1.69 -4.88 -13.26
CA GLU A 58 -1.45 -3.42 -13.30
C GLU A 58 -0.59 -2.93 -12.13
N GLY A 59 0.20 -3.83 -11.52
CA GLY A 59 0.98 -3.51 -10.33
C GLY A 59 2.05 -2.45 -10.58
N GLY A 60 2.57 -2.37 -11.81
CA GLY A 60 3.59 -1.39 -12.22
C GLY A 60 3.09 0.05 -12.19
N GLU A 61 1.81 0.27 -12.47
CA GLU A 61 1.15 1.58 -12.46
C GLU A 61 0.73 1.96 -11.04
N ILE A 62 0.13 1.02 -10.30
CA ILE A 62 -0.33 1.25 -8.92
C ILE A 62 0.85 1.60 -8.00
N ILE A 63 1.99 0.92 -8.17
CA ILE A 63 3.15 1.11 -7.31
C ILE A 63 3.79 2.50 -7.47
N GLN A 64 3.61 3.18 -8.62
CA GLN A 64 4.14 4.54 -8.83
C GLN A 64 3.45 5.56 -7.92
N THR A 65 2.12 5.48 -7.80
CA THR A 65 1.37 6.33 -6.88
C THR A 65 1.81 6.10 -5.43
N ALA A 66 1.99 4.83 -5.04
CA ALA A 66 2.49 4.51 -3.71
C ALA A 66 3.90 5.06 -3.45
N ALA A 67 4.79 4.97 -4.44
CA ALA A 67 6.15 5.52 -4.35
C ALA A 67 6.14 7.05 -4.14
N LEU A 68 5.28 7.77 -4.86
CA LEU A 68 5.11 9.22 -4.69
C LEU A 68 4.52 9.57 -3.32
N ALA A 69 3.52 8.82 -2.85
CA ALA A 69 2.91 9.03 -1.54
C ALA A 69 3.94 8.86 -0.41
N ILE A 70 4.75 7.80 -0.45
CA ILE A 70 5.83 7.55 0.51
C ILE A 70 6.87 8.67 0.45
N ARG A 71 7.29 9.08 -0.75
CA ARG A 71 8.28 10.17 -0.94
C ARG A 71 7.79 11.50 -0.36
N ASN A 72 6.49 11.77 -0.45
CA ASN A 72 5.87 12.98 0.06
C ASN A 72 5.44 12.87 1.54
N CYS A 73 5.85 11.80 2.24
CA CYS A 73 5.50 11.56 3.65
C CYS A 73 3.99 11.60 3.92
N MET A 74 3.17 11.19 2.95
CA MET A 74 1.71 11.18 3.10
C MET A 74 1.27 10.15 4.14
N THR A 75 0.19 10.45 4.86
CA THR A 75 -0.53 9.47 5.67
C THR A 75 -1.46 8.62 4.82
N VAL A 76 -1.92 7.48 5.36
CA VAL A 76 -2.96 6.66 4.74
C VAL A 76 -4.23 7.49 4.48
N GLN A 77 -4.56 8.39 5.39
CA GLN A 77 -5.69 9.31 5.30
C GLN A 77 -5.50 10.34 4.18
N ASP A 78 -4.31 10.92 4.05
CA ASP A 78 -4.00 11.86 2.95
C ASP A 78 -4.14 11.18 1.58
N LEU A 79 -3.69 9.92 1.48
CA LEU A 79 -3.81 9.12 0.26
C LEU A 79 -5.26 8.74 -0.02
N ALA A 80 -6.02 8.32 1.00
CA ALA A 80 -7.43 7.99 0.87
C ALA A 80 -8.29 9.22 0.51
N GLY A 81 -7.87 10.41 0.96
CA GLY A 81 -8.49 11.70 0.65
C GLY A 81 -8.14 12.28 -0.73
N GLN A 82 -7.32 11.59 -1.55
CA GLN A 82 -7.04 12.01 -2.93
C GLN A 82 -8.22 11.72 -3.86
N LEU A 83 -9.37 12.38 -3.66
CA LEU A 83 -10.52 12.43 -4.58
C LEU A 83 -11.31 13.73 -4.39
#